data_AF-A0A0B8NYV6-F1
#
_entry.id   AF-A0A0B8NYV6-F1
#
_cell.length_a   1.000
_cell.length_b   1.000
_cell.length_c   1.000
_cell.angle_alpha   90.00
_cell.angle_beta   90.00
_cell.angle_gamma   90.00
#
_symmetry.space_group_name_H-M   'P 1'
#
loop_
_entity.id
_entity.type
_entity.pdbx_description
1 polymer ?
#
loop_
_entity_poly.entity_id
_entity_poly.type
_entity_poly.pdbx_seq_one_letter_code
_entity_poly.pdbx_strand_id
1 'polypeptide(L)' 'MAEDADLNNALPALMKGGFYHSGQVCVSVQRVFAPKKYARELAQLMAYEANKLVVGDAREEATQCVL' A
#
# COMPACT_ATOMS: atom_id res chain seq x y z
N MET A 1 7.85 6.53 -9.03
CA MET A 1 8.82 5.42 -8.92
C MET A 1 9.87 5.59 -10.02
N ALA A 2 11.15 5.50 -9.69
CA ALA A 2 12.27 5.59 -10.64
C ALA A 2 12.55 4.22 -11.30
N GLU A 3 13.17 4.19 -12.48
CA GLU A 3 13.36 2.96 -13.25
C GLU A 3 14.15 1.84 -12.54
N ASP A 4 14.98 2.20 -11.58
CA ASP A 4 15.86 1.36 -10.78
C ASP A 4 15.37 1.22 -9.32
N ALA A 5 14.14 1.67 -9.03
CA ALA A 5 13.60 1.62 -7.68
C ALA A 5 13.54 0.18 -7.15
N ASP A 6 14.07 -0.02 -5.95
CA ASP A 6 13.98 -1.30 -5.25
C ASP A 6 12.56 -1.53 -4.73
N LEU A 7 11.84 -2.46 -5.37
CA LEU A 7 10.46 -2.78 -5.02
C LEU A 7 10.33 -3.41 -3.63
N ASN A 8 11.36 -4.10 -3.12
CA ASN A 8 11.30 -4.71 -1.79
C ASN A 8 11.24 -3.64 -0.70
N ASN A 9 11.91 -2.52 -0.93
CA ASN A 9 11.88 -1.37 -0.02
C ASN A 9 10.66 -0.47 -0.27
N ALA A 10 10.29 -0.27 -1.53
CA ALA A 10 9.19 0.63 -1.87
C ALA A 10 7.81 0.07 -1.52
N LEU A 11 7.59 -1.23 -1.70
CA LEU A 11 6.28 -1.84 -1.51
C LEU A 11 5.75 -1.66 -0.08
N PRO A 12 6.50 -1.98 1.00
CA PRO A 12 6.02 -1.74 2.37
C PRO A 12 5.69 -0.28 2.66
N ALA A 13 6.49 0.66 2.14
CA ALA A 13 6.26 2.09 2.31
C ALA A 13 4.99 2.56 1.59
N LEU A 14 4.74 2.06 0.38
CA LEU A 14 3.51 2.33 -0.37
C LEU A 14 2.29 1.73 0.32
N MET A 15 2.38 0.50 0.84
CA MET A 15 1.30 -0.14 1.56
C MET A 15 0.92 0.65 2.81
N LYS A 16 1.90 1.05 3.62
CA LYS A 16 1.67 1.90 4.79
C LYS A 16 1.12 3.26 4.38
N GLY A 17 1.75 3.94 3.42
CA GLY A 17 1.32 5.28 3.00
C GLY A 17 -0.08 5.30 2.38
N GLY A 18 -0.49 4.25 1.68
CA GLY A 18 -1.79 4.17 1.00
C GLY A 18 -2.93 3.68 1.89
N PHE A 19 -2.70 2.67 2.73
CA PHE A 19 -3.78 1.95 3.43
C PHE A 19 -3.82 2.18 4.95
N TYR A 20 -2.77 2.76 5.55
CA TYR A 20 -2.78 3.07 6.98
C TYR A 20 -3.93 4.02 7.35
N HIS A 21 -4.62 3.74 8.47
CA HIS A 21 -5.87 4.38 8.87
C HIS A 21 -6.94 4.42 7.75
N SER A 22 -6.98 3.37 6.92
CA SER A 22 -7.87 3.31 5.75
C SER A 22 -7.67 4.50 4.80
N GLY A 23 -6.44 5.05 4.73
CA GLY A 23 -6.12 6.22 3.91
C GLY A 23 -6.62 7.55 4.49
N GLN A 24 -7.19 7.58 5.71
CA GLN A 24 -7.72 8.77 6.36
C GLN A 24 -6.62 9.63 7.02
N VAL A 25 -5.59 9.93 6.24
CA VAL A 25 -4.48 10.79 6.62
C VAL A 25 -4.24 11.76 5.47
N CYS A 26 -4.06 13.04 5.78
CA CYS A 26 -3.90 14.08 4.75
C CYS A 26 -2.75 13.83 3.77
N VAL A 27 -1.73 13.08 4.19
CA VAL A 27 -0.56 12.71 3.40
C VAL A 27 -0.63 11.27 2.84
N SER A 28 -1.82 10.67 2.80
CA SER A 28 -2.00 9.33 2.24
C SER A 28 -1.62 9.27 0.76
N VAL A 29 -1.00 8.17 0.35
CA VAL A 29 -0.64 7.91 -1.04
C VAL A 29 -1.90 7.61 -1.84
N GLN A 30 -2.32 8.57 -2.66
CA GLN A 30 -3.51 8.43 -3.52
C GLN A 30 -3.19 7.92 -4.94
N ARG A 31 -1.95 8.16 -5.41
CA ARG A 31 -1.53 7.86 -6.78
C ARG A 31 -0.07 7.40 -6.79
N VAL A 32 0.19 6.31 -7.49
CA VAL A 32 1.55 5.78 -7.70
C VAL A 32 1.86 5.78 -9.19
N PHE A 33 2.88 6.55 -9.59
CA PHE A 33 3.37 6.57 -10.97
C PHE A 33 4.60 5.69 -11.09
N ALA A 34 4.60 4.80 -12.08
CA ALA A 34 5.67 3.84 -12.31
C ALA A 34 5.99 3.66 -13.82
N PRO A 35 7.26 3.43 -14.18
CA PRO A 35 7.70 2.94 -15.48
C PRO A 35 6.86 1.74 -15.96
N LYS A 36 6.48 1.79 -17.24
CA LYS A 36 5.64 0.77 -17.88
C LYS A 36 6.17 -0.66 -17.68
N LYS A 37 7.50 -0.83 -17.64
CA LYS A 37 8.17 -2.14 -17.53
C LYS A 37 7.76 -2.92 -16.27
N TYR A 38 7.43 -2.25 -15.16
CA TYR A 38 7.05 -2.90 -13.90
C TYR A 38 5.76 -2.36 -13.29
N ALA A 39 5.10 -1.37 -13.88
CA ALA A 39 3.88 -0.77 -13.33
C ALA A 39 2.77 -1.80 -13.05
N ARG A 40 2.60 -2.80 -13.95
CA ARG A 40 1.61 -3.87 -13.76
C ARG A 40 1.99 -4.80 -12.62
N GLU A 41 3.26 -5.21 -12.54
CA GLU A 41 3.77 -6.05 -11.47
C GLU A 41 3.63 -5.37 -10.11
N LEU A 42 4.03 -4.10 -10.00
CA LEU A 42 3.85 -3.31 -8.78
C LEU A 42 2.39 -3.24 -8.35
N ALA A 43 1.46 -2.99 -9.28
CA ALA A 43 0.03 -2.96 -8.97
C ALA A 43 -0.49 -4.32 -8.47
N GLN A 44 -0.02 -5.43 -9.06
CA GLN A 44 -0.38 -6.78 -8.63
C GLN A 44 0.17 -7.10 -7.24
N LEU A 45 1.42 -6.73 -6.96
CA LEU A 45 2.04 -6.90 -5.64
C LEU A 45 1.30 -6.08 -4.58
N MET A 46 0.98 -4.81 -4.86
CA MET A 46 0.19 -3.97 -3.96
C MET A 46 -1.20 -4.56 -3.70
N ALA A 47 -1.87 -5.08 -4.73
CA ALA A 47 -3.17 -5.74 -4.56
C ALA A 47 -3.05 -7.02 -3.72
N TYR A 48 -2.00 -7.82 -3.93
CA TYR A 48 -1.75 -9.02 -3.15
C TYR A 48 -1.49 -8.70 -1.67
N GLU A 49 -0.66 -7.71 -1.37
CA GLU A 49 -0.42 -7.28 0.02
C GLU A 49 -1.66 -6.63 0.64
N ALA A 50 -2.45 -5.86 -0.12
CA ALA A 50 -3.69 -5.25 0.36
C ALA A 50 -4.71 -6.31 0.80
N ASN A 51 -4.82 -7.43 0.07
CA ASN A 51 -5.72 -8.54 0.42
C ASN A 51 -5.37 -9.24 1.73
N LYS A 52 -4.16 -9.04 2.27
CA LYS A 52 -3.74 -9.61 3.55
C LYS A 52 -4.05 -8.71 4.73
N LEU A 53 -4.45 -7.45 4.50
CA LEU A 53 -4.73 -6.50 5.57
C LEU A 53 -5.97 -6.93 6.35
N VAL A 54 -5.86 -6.94 7.67
CA VAL A 54 -7.00 -7.20 8.56
C VAL A 54 -7.88 -5.96 8.63
N VAL A 55 -9.10 -6.07 8.08
CA VAL A 55 -10.13 -5.01 8.15
C VAL A 55 -11.07 -5.34 9.31
N GLY A 56 -11.24 -4.42 10.27
CA GLY A 56 -11.92 -4.72 11.53
C GLY A 56 -12.25 -3.51 12.40
N ASP A 57 -12.66 -3.79 13.64
CA ASP A 57 -12.87 -2.77 14.68
C ASP A 57 -11.51 -2.18 15.09
N ALA A 58 -11.43 -0.85 15.18
CA ALA A 58 -10.21 -0.12 15.55
C ALA A 58 -9.70 -0.42 16.97
N ARG A 59 -10.51 -1.03 17.83
CA ARG A 59 -10.15 -1.42 19.19
C ARG A 59 -9.37 -2.74 19.25
N GLU A 60 -9.43 -3.54 18.20
CA GLU A 60 -8.70 -4.80 18.09
C GLU A 60 -7.26 -4.55 17.65
N GLU A 61 -6.28 -5.04 18.40
CA GLU A 61 -4.85 -4.81 18.13
C GLU A 61 -4.42 -5.34 16.75
N ALA A 62 -5.09 -6.38 16.26
CA ALA A 62 -4.81 -6.98 14.95
C ALA A 62 -5.36 -6.16 13.77
N THR A 63 -6.24 -5.18 13.99
CA THR A 63 -6.87 -4.40 12.92
C THR A 63 -5.87 -3.44 12.26
N GLN A 64 -5.77 -3.50 10.94
CA GLN A 64 -4.88 -2.65 10.13
C GLN A 64 -5.64 -1.61 9.31
N CYS A 65 -6.87 -1.91 8.92
CA CYS A 65 -7.81 -0.99 8.28
C CYS A 65 -9.13 -1.00 9.05
N VAL A 66 -9.66 0.18 9.36
CA VAL A 66 -10.92 0.29 10.09
C VAL A 66 -12.10 0.05 9.14
N LEU A 67 -13.06 -0.77 9.57
CA LEU A 67 -14.37 -0.99 8.92
C LEU A 67 -15.25 0.26 9.00
#